data_AF-A0AAW9R6H0-F1
#
_entry.id   AF-A0AAW9R6H0-F1
#
_cell.length_a   1.000
_cell.length_b   1.000
_cell.length_c   1.000
_cell.angle_alpha   90.00
_cell.angle_beta   90.00
_cell.angle_gamma   90.00
#
_symmetry.space_group_name_H-M   'P 1'
#
loop_
_entity.id
_entity.type
_entity.pdbx_description
1 polymer ?
#
loop_
_entity_poly.entity_id
_entity_poly.type
_entity_poly.pdbx_seq_one_letter_code
_entity_poly.pdbx_strand_id
1 'polypeptide(L)' 'MRTIIITIEPVSGEKPNRPCTEPSARVARIRGNVISSDELLGCDGRLMIRHASATYELRITRQGKLLLTKSY' A
#
# COMPACT_ATOMS: atom_id res chain seq x y z
N MET A 1 19.59 -3.97 15.14
CA MET A 1 18.62 -3.84 14.01
C MET A 1 17.42 -3.07 14.53
N ARG A 2 16.96 -2.01 13.83
CA ARG A 2 15.78 -1.24 14.21
C ARG A 2 14.62 -1.65 13.30
N THR A 3 13.44 -1.89 13.89
CA THR A 3 12.21 -2.21 13.15
C THR A 3 11.25 -1.05 13.29
N ILE A 4 10.80 -0.49 12.17
CA ILE A 4 9.79 0.56 12.12
C ILE A 4 8.49 -0.09 11.66
N ILE A 5 7.42 0.19 12.38
CA ILE A 5 6.07 -0.28 12.09
C ILE A 5 5.32 0.88 11.45
N ILE A 6 4.83 0.69 10.23
CA ILE A 6 3.97 1.67 9.56
C ILE A 6 2.55 1.13 9.57
N THR A 7 1.64 1.91 10.14
CA THR A 7 0.19 1.67 10.05
C THR A 7 -0.33 2.35 8.79
N ILE A 8 -0.92 1.57 7.88
CA ILE A 8 -1.51 2.07 6.64
C ILE A 8 -3.01 2.12 6.86
N GLU A 9 -3.56 3.33 6.98
CA GLU A 9 -4.99 3.55 7.19
C GLU A 9 -5.75 3.47 5.86
N PRO A 10 -6.96 2.89 5.87
CA PRO A 10 -7.79 2.84 4.68
C PRO A 10 -8.48 4.17 4.39
N VAL A 11 -8.61 4.51 3.10
CA VAL A 11 -9.48 5.61 2.68
C VAL A 11 -10.93 5.12 2.74
N SER A 12 -11.69 5.64 3.69
CA SER A 12 -13.08 5.24 3.97
C SER A 12 -14.02 5.65 2.83
N GLY A 13 -14.58 4.68 2.11
CA GLY A 13 -15.57 4.86 1.05
C GLY A 13 -16.37 3.58 0.74
N GLU A 14 -17.51 3.47 1.42
CA GLU A 14 -18.74 2.64 1.24
C GLU A 14 -18.77 1.17 0.72
N LYS A 15 -19.30 0.33 1.64
CA LYS A 15 -20.28 -0.80 1.57
C LYS A 15 -19.87 -2.23 1.17
N PRO A 16 -20.47 -3.25 1.84
CA PRO A 16 -19.99 -4.62 1.87
C PRO A 16 -20.64 -5.48 0.80
N ASN A 17 -19.87 -6.44 0.23
CA ASN A 17 -20.29 -7.81 -0.12
C ASN A 17 -19.27 -8.44 -1.08
N ARG A 18 -18.32 -9.24 -0.55
CA ARG A 18 -17.65 -10.45 -1.14
C ARG A 18 -16.26 -10.70 -0.51
N PRO A 19 -15.75 -11.95 -0.49
CA PRO A 19 -14.53 -12.29 0.23
C PRO A 19 -13.29 -11.72 -0.46
N CYS A 20 -12.33 -11.26 0.36
CA CYS A 20 -11.15 -10.41 0.08
C CYS A 20 -11.36 -8.88 0.07
N THR A 21 -12.51 -8.35 0.51
CA THR A 21 -12.87 -6.95 0.24
C THR A 21 -13.12 -6.11 1.49
N GLU A 22 -12.08 -5.66 2.19
CA GLU A 22 -12.13 -4.39 2.94
C GLU A 22 -10.72 -3.76 2.95
N PRO A 23 -10.60 -2.43 2.70
CA PRO A 23 -9.38 -1.72 3.04
C PRO A 23 -9.33 -1.71 4.58
N SER A 24 -8.73 -2.73 5.15
CA SER A 24 -8.48 -2.82 6.58
C SER A 24 -7.11 -2.25 6.87
N ALA A 25 -6.98 -1.52 7.97
CA ALA A 25 -5.71 -0.97 8.38
C ALA A 25 -4.67 -2.09 8.44
N ARG A 26 -3.56 -1.94 7.71
CA ARG A 26 -2.50 -2.95 7.66
C ARG A 26 -1.22 -2.45 8.28
N VAL A 27 -0.46 -3.38 8.83
CA VAL A 27 0.85 -3.13 9.42
C VAL A 27 1.92 -3.62 8.46
N ALA A 28 2.78 -2.71 8.01
CA ALA A 28 3.97 -3.07 7.24
C ALA A 28 5.23 -2.87 8.09
N ARG A 29 6.15 -3.83 8.05
CA ARG A 29 7.38 -3.84 8.86
C ARG A 29 8.57 -3.47 7.98
N ILE A 30 9.28 -2.43 8.38
CA ILE A 30 10.57 -2.07 7.78
C ILE A 30 11.69 -2.71 8.61
N ARG A 31 12.57 -3.48 7.95
CA ARG A 31 13.80 -4.03 8.54
C ARG A 31 14.99 -3.26 8.01
N GLY A 32 15.55 -2.35 8.83
CA GLY A 32 16.59 -1.44 8.37
C GLY A 32 16.03 -0.44 7.35
N ASN A 33 16.47 -0.55 6.09
CA ASN A 33 15.97 0.23 4.94
C ASN A 33 15.23 -0.63 3.90
N VAL A 34 14.80 -1.84 4.30
CA VAL A 34 14.15 -2.82 3.42
C VAL A 34 12.73 -3.11 3.90
N ILE A 35 11.79 -3.21 2.95
CA ILE A 35 10.40 -3.58 3.17
C ILE A 35 9.92 -4.54 2.07
N SER A 36 9.07 -5.49 2.43
CA SER A 36 8.45 -6.43 1.50
C SER A 36 7.37 -5.73 0.67
N SER A 37 7.39 -5.89 -0.66
CA SER A 37 6.36 -5.32 -1.53
C SER A 37 4.97 -5.88 -1.25
N ASP A 38 4.89 -7.14 -0.83
CA ASP A 38 3.64 -7.80 -0.44
C ASP A 38 2.99 -7.14 0.78
N GLU A 39 3.76 -6.89 1.84
CA GLU A 39 3.30 -6.14 3.02
C GLU A 39 2.86 -4.71 2.66
N LEU A 40 3.55 -4.11 1.68
CA LEU A 40 3.33 -2.73 1.31
C LEU A 40 2.15 -2.53 0.35
N LEU A 41 1.82 -3.50 -0.51
CA LEU A 41 0.72 -3.41 -1.49
C LEU A 41 -0.55 -4.13 -1.04
N GLY A 42 -0.41 -5.20 -0.25
CA GLY A 42 -1.51 -6.07 0.15
C GLY A 42 -2.20 -6.72 -1.05
N CYS A 43 -3.42 -7.24 -0.81
CA CYS A 43 -4.18 -8.00 -1.80
C CYS A 43 -4.58 -7.19 -3.05
N ASP A 44 -4.70 -5.87 -2.94
CA ASP A 44 -5.06 -4.98 -4.06
C ASP A 44 -3.92 -4.83 -5.09
N GLY A 45 -2.68 -5.18 -4.73
CA GLY A 45 -1.52 -5.03 -5.60
C GLY A 45 -1.16 -3.55 -5.90
N ARG A 46 -1.77 -2.61 -5.18
CA ARG A 46 -1.57 -1.16 -5.27
C ARG A 46 -1.62 -0.48 -3.89
N LEU A 47 -0.92 0.62 -3.75
CA LEU A 47 -0.89 1.49 -2.57
C LEU A 47 -0.94 2.95 -3.01
N MET A 48 -1.80 3.74 -2.37
CA MET A 48 -1.81 5.20 -2.53
C MET A 48 -0.90 5.83 -1.47
N ILE A 49 0.05 6.65 -1.91
CA ILE A 49 1.02 7.37 -1.09
C ILE A 49 0.74 8.86 -1.22
N ARG A 50 0.35 9.50 -0.12
CA ARG A 50 0.24 10.96 -0.07
C ARG A 50 1.60 11.56 0.27
N HIS A 51 2.10 12.43 -0.59
CA HIS A 51 3.34 13.15 -0.36
C HIS A 51 3.17 14.61 -0.75
N ALA A 52 3.28 15.50 0.24
CA ALA A 52 2.91 16.91 0.12
C ALA A 52 1.46 17.08 -0.40
N SER A 53 1.26 17.82 -1.48
CA SER A 53 -0.04 18.06 -2.11
C SER A 53 -0.40 17.03 -3.20
N ALA A 54 0.47 16.05 -3.46
CA ALA A 54 0.27 15.06 -4.50
C ALA A 54 -0.04 13.68 -3.91
N THR A 55 -0.80 12.90 -4.68
CA THR A 55 -1.00 11.48 -4.41
C THR A 55 -0.26 10.68 -5.45
N TYR A 56 0.41 9.61 -5.02
CA TYR A 56 1.13 8.69 -5.88
C TYR A 56 0.51 7.30 -5.74
N GLU A 57 0.37 6.59 -6.84
CA GLU A 57 0.03 5.17 -6.88
C GLU A 57 1.32 4.37 -7.02
N LEU A 58 1.62 3.52 -6.05
CA LEU A 58 2.59 2.45 -6.19
C LEU A 58 1.85 1.16 -6.54
N ARG A 59 2.23 0.46 -7.60
CA ARG A 59 1.60 -0.81 -7.99
C ARG A 59 2.59 -1.80 -8.58
N ILE A 60 2.21 -3.08 -8.64
CA ILE A 60 2.91 -4.09 -9.44
C ILE A 60 2.35 -4.08 -10.87
N THR A 61 3.25 -4.02 -11.85
CA THR A 61 2.92 -4.16 -13.27
C THR A 61 2.69 -5.63 -13.64
N ARG A 62 2.06 -5.89 -14.79
CA ARG A 62 1.88 -7.26 -15.32
C ARG A 62 3.17 -8.05 -15.48
N GLN A 63 4.31 -7.36 -15.62
CA GLN A 63 5.65 -7.96 -15.72
C GLN A 63 6.31 -8.19 -14.34
N GLY A 64 5.58 -7.99 -13.24
CA GLY A 64 6.09 -8.19 -11.87
C GLY A 64 6.96 -7.04 -11.35
N LYS A 65 7.12 -5.95 -12.10
CA LYS A 65 7.92 -4.78 -11.68
C LYS A 65 7.08 -3.79 -10.86
N LEU A 66 7.68 -3.15 -9.87
CA LEU A 66 7.07 -2.03 -9.15
C LEU A 66 7.08 -0.77 -10.01
N LEU A 67 5.96 -0.05 -10.01
CA LEU A 67 5.78 1.22 -10.70
C LEU A 67 5.18 2.25 -9.74
N LEU A 68 5.81 3.41 -9.65
CA LEU A 68 5.29 4.58 -8.94
C LEU A 68 4.82 5.61 -9.97
N THR A 69 3.55 5.97 -9.93
CA THR A 69 2.95 6.99 -10.79
C THR A 69 2.30 8.07 -9.95
N LYS A 70 2.41 9.33 -10.39
CA LYS A 70 1.63 10.42 -9.78
C LYS A 70 0.17 10.29 -10.22
N SER A 71 -0.74 10.18 -9.26
CA SER A 71 -2.17 10.31 -9.49
C SER A 71 -2.52 11.80 -9.54
N TYR A 72 -3.05 12.25 -10.67
CA TYR A 72 -3.49 13.63 -10.89
C TYR A 72 -4.85 13.88 -10.23
#